data_AF-A0A7Y3TS73-F1
#
_entry.id   AF-A0A7Y3TS73-F1
#
_cell.length_a   1.000
_cell.length_b   1.000
_cell.length_c   1.000
_cell.angle_alpha   90.00
_cell.angle_beta   90.00
_cell.angle_gamma   90.00
#
_symmetry.space_group_name_H-M   'P 1'
#
loop_
_entity.id
_entity.type
_entity.pdbx_description
1 polymer ?
#
loop_
_entity_poly.entity_id
_entity_poly.type
_entity_poly.pdbx_seq_one_letter_code
_entity_poly.pdbx_strand_id
1 'polypeptide(L)'
;MGCSLIWSYLDLFGFNEIARLVLVDQSPLVISRMHWNAQEIVESGAVFTADQLDAAVHALENCKAEEFTRNLLVSMVTPMMSKDQFEWIVECNLRCPRAIAATLLYNHAHTDWRDQIVRIRKPTLVISRRKSIIPWRSQAWIHQSIPNSELEIFEAAEGGGHFMFIRLNRK
;
A
#
# COMPACT_ATOMS: atom_id res chain seq x y z
N MET A 1 -0.88 -3.45 2.84
CA MET A 1 -0.36 -3.64 4.22
C MET A 1 0.70 -4.75 4.38
N GLY A 2 0.91 -5.65 3.41
CA GLY A 2 1.83 -6.79 3.59
C GLY A 2 3.28 -6.39 3.90
N CYS A 3 3.83 -5.39 3.22
CA CYS A 3 5.20 -4.94 3.50
C CYS A 3 5.34 -4.33 4.90
N SER A 4 4.30 -3.72 5.46
CA SER A 4 4.34 -3.21 6.85
C SER A 4 4.50 -4.32 7.87
N LEU A 5 3.91 -5.49 7.64
CA LEU A 5 4.14 -6.66 8.49
C LEU A 5 5.58 -7.17 8.37
N ILE A 6 6.14 -7.17 7.15
CA ILE A 6 7.55 -7.52 6.91
C ILE A 6 8.47 -6.55 7.65
N TRP A 7 8.26 -5.24 7.51
CA TRP A 7 9.09 -4.24 8.18
C TRP A 7 8.97 -4.31 9.70
N SER A 8 7.76 -4.55 10.23
CA SER A 8 7.55 -4.82 11.66
C SER A 8 8.31 -6.05 12.13
N TYR A 9 8.27 -7.16 11.37
CA TYR A 9 9.01 -8.37 11.69
C TYR A 9 10.52 -8.10 11.73
N LEU A 10 11.05 -7.37 10.75
CA LEU A 10 12.47 -7.03 10.68
C LEU A 10 12.91 -6.13 11.84
N ASP A 11 12.05 -5.21 12.28
CA ASP A 11 12.33 -4.36 13.44
C ASP A 11 12.38 -5.16 14.75
N LEU A 12 11.43 -6.09 14.94
CA LEU A 12 11.32 -6.90 16.16
C LEU A 12 12.34 -8.05 16.24
N PHE A 13 12.60 -8.72 15.12
CA PHE A 13 13.36 -9.98 15.08
C PHE A 13 14.66 -9.89 14.29
N GLY A 14 14.93 -8.76 13.64
CA GLY A 14 16.12 -8.58 12.81
C GLY A 14 16.08 -9.36 11.49
N PHE A 15 17.26 -9.58 10.92
CA PHE A 15 17.42 -10.00 9.52
C PHE A 15 17.93 -11.43 9.34
N ASN A 16 18.20 -12.17 10.41
CA ASN A 16 18.97 -13.43 10.35
C ASN A 16 18.25 -14.52 9.53
N GLU A 17 16.95 -14.71 9.77
CA GLU A 17 16.12 -15.72 9.11
C GLU A 17 15.63 -15.32 7.71
N ILE A 18 15.93 -14.09 7.28
CA ILE A 18 15.45 -13.56 6.01
C ILE A 18 16.60 -13.57 4.99
N ALA A 19 16.45 -14.39 3.96
CA ALA A 19 17.41 -14.44 2.86
C ALA A 19 17.21 -13.30 1.85
N ARG A 20 15.96 -13.02 1.46
CA ARG A 20 15.57 -12.03 0.44
C ARG A 20 14.18 -11.47 0.73
N LEU A 21 13.88 -10.31 0.16
CA LEU A 21 12.59 -9.63 0.28
C LEU A 21 11.95 -9.40 -1.10
N VAL A 22 10.62 -9.45 -1.15
CA VAL A 22 9.83 -8.95 -2.27
C VAL A 22 8.79 -7.98 -1.71
N LEU A 23 8.90 -6.71 -2.09
CA LEU A 23 8.05 -5.62 -1.59
C LEU A 23 7.16 -5.15 -2.74
N VAL A 24 5.85 -5.37 -2.60
CA VAL A 24 4.88 -5.06 -3.66
C VAL A 24 4.03 -3.87 -3.24
N ASP A 25 4.23 -2.74 -3.90
CA ASP A 25 3.32 -1.59 -3.98
C ASP A 25 2.79 -1.07 -2.64
N GLN A 26 3.65 -0.98 -1.63
CA GLN A 26 3.33 -0.45 -0.31
C GLN A 26 4.09 0.85 -0.06
N SER A 27 3.40 1.87 0.47
CA SER A 27 4.00 3.12 0.94
C SER A 27 4.82 2.93 2.21
N PRO A 28 5.99 3.59 2.33
CA PRO A 28 6.70 3.76 3.60
C PRO A 28 5.88 4.44 4.70
N LEU A 29 5.05 5.44 4.34
CA LEU A 29 4.09 6.10 5.23
C LEU A 29 2.85 6.54 4.43
N VAL A 30 1.66 6.21 4.91
CA VAL A 30 0.41 6.40 4.15
C VAL A 30 -0.20 7.80 4.36
N ILE A 31 0.18 8.48 5.45
CA ILE A 31 -0.29 9.82 5.79
C ILE A 31 0.77 10.90 5.51
N SER A 32 0.33 12.03 4.97
CA SER A 32 1.17 13.22 4.76
C SER A 32 1.19 14.12 5.99
N ARG A 33 2.26 14.92 6.14
CA ARG A 33 2.35 15.95 7.20
C ARG A 33 2.17 17.34 6.59
N MET A 34 1.52 18.25 7.31
CA MET A 34 1.18 19.59 6.80
C MET A 34 2.40 20.44 6.37
N HIS A 35 3.57 20.23 6.99
CA HIS A 35 4.79 20.98 6.67
C HIS A 35 5.59 20.38 5.50
N TRP A 36 5.14 19.26 4.93
CA TRP A 36 5.87 18.59 3.86
C TRP A 36 5.68 19.27 2.50
N ASN A 37 6.75 19.30 1.74
CA ASN A 37 6.72 19.70 0.35
C ASN A 37 6.20 18.56 -0.56
N ALA A 38 5.98 18.88 -1.85
CA ALA A 38 5.45 17.91 -2.81
C ALA A 38 6.33 16.66 -3.00
N GLN A 39 7.65 16.80 -2.92
CA GLN A 39 8.57 15.67 -3.04
C GLN A 39 8.45 14.74 -1.83
N GLU A 40 8.46 15.28 -0.61
CA GLU A 40 8.31 14.51 0.63
C GLU A 40 7.00 13.71 0.65
N ILE A 41 5.89 14.32 0.20
CA ILE A 41 4.59 13.65 0.11
C ILE A 41 4.68 12.46 -0.87
N VAL A 42 5.18 12.67 -2.08
CA VAL A 42 5.17 11.62 -3.11
C VAL A 42 6.19 10.51 -2.79
N GLU A 43 7.35 10.81 -2.20
CA GLU A 43 8.35 9.82 -1.78
C GLU A 43 7.90 9.04 -0.54
N SER A 44 7.12 9.64 0.36
CA SER A 44 6.52 8.89 1.48
C SER A 44 5.47 7.88 1.03
N GLY A 45 4.87 8.11 -0.15
CA GLY A 45 3.75 7.32 -0.66
C GLY A 45 2.42 7.67 0.00
N ALA A 46 2.30 8.86 0.59
CA ALA A 46 1.09 9.29 1.26
C ALA A 46 -0.10 9.36 0.29
N VAL A 47 -1.22 8.77 0.71
CA VAL A 47 -2.51 8.82 0.00
C VAL A 47 -3.61 9.49 0.84
N PHE A 48 -3.30 9.81 2.10
CA PHE A 48 -4.18 10.54 3.00
C PHE A 48 -3.49 11.80 3.54
N THR A 49 -4.26 12.85 3.76
CA THR A 49 -4.00 13.85 4.81
C THR A 49 -4.56 13.36 6.16
N ALA A 50 -4.24 14.06 7.26
CA ALA A 50 -4.84 13.77 8.57
C ALA A 50 -6.37 13.82 8.53
N ASP A 51 -6.94 14.91 8.00
CA ASP A 51 -8.40 15.08 7.91
C ASP A 51 -9.06 13.99 7.04
N GLN A 52 -8.41 13.59 5.94
CA GLN A 52 -8.93 12.53 5.08
C GLN A 52 -8.89 11.16 5.77
N LEU A 53 -7.85 10.89 6.56
CA LEU A 53 -7.76 9.66 7.35
C LEU A 53 -8.84 9.60 8.44
N ASP A 54 -9.03 10.69 9.18
CA ASP A 54 -10.06 10.75 10.22
C ASP A 54 -11.46 10.57 9.62
N ALA A 55 -11.75 11.22 8.48
CA ALA A 55 -13.00 11.03 7.76
C ALA A 55 -13.18 9.57 7.28
N ALA A 56 -12.11 8.94 6.79
CA ALA A 56 -12.11 7.54 6.35
C ALA A 56 -12.40 6.57 7.50
N VAL A 57 -11.74 6.76 8.65
CA VAL A 57 -11.95 5.96 9.87
C VAL A 57 -13.38 6.12 10.35
N HIS A 58 -13.88 7.35 10.45
CA HIS A 58 -15.26 7.61 10.85
C HIS A 58 -16.28 6.95 9.90
N ALA A 59 -16.03 7.00 8.58
CA ALA A 59 -16.89 6.36 7.58
C ALA A 59 -16.93 4.84 7.72
N LEU A 60 -15.79 4.21 8.06
CA LEU A 60 -15.73 2.76 8.32
C LEU A 60 -16.51 2.35 9.57
N GLU A 61 -16.70 3.24 10.55
CA GLU A 61 -17.39 2.93 11.81
C GLU A 61 -18.90 3.19 11.77
N ASN A 62 -19.43 3.73 10.67
CA ASN A 62 -20.83 4.11 10.56
C ASN A 62 -21.57 3.38 9.42
N CYS A 63 -22.83 3.76 9.16
CA CYS A 63 -23.68 3.12 8.16
C CYS A 63 -23.18 3.25 6.71
N LYS A 64 -22.16 4.07 6.45
CA LYS A 64 -21.56 4.28 5.12
C LYS A 64 -20.34 3.39 4.86
N ALA A 65 -20.01 2.46 5.76
CA ALA A 65 -18.78 1.69 5.69
C ALA A 65 -18.60 0.91 4.37
N GLU A 66 -19.66 0.28 3.85
CA GLU A 66 -19.58 -0.46 2.58
C GLU A 66 -19.40 0.49 1.38
N GLU A 67 -20.16 1.58 1.31
CA GLU A 67 -20.04 2.59 0.26
C GLU A 67 -18.62 3.16 0.22
N PHE A 68 -18.08 3.55 1.39
CA PHE A 68 -16.70 4.01 1.53
C PHE A 68 -15.70 2.94 1.05
N THR A 69 -15.88 1.69 1.48
CA THR A 69 -15.02 0.56 1.09
C THR A 69 -14.99 0.39 -0.43
N ARG A 70 -16.16 0.41 -1.09
CA ARG A 70 -16.26 0.27 -2.55
C ARG A 70 -15.56 1.43 -3.25
N ASN A 71 -15.78 2.67 -2.82
CA ASN A 71 -15.13 3.85 -3.41
C ASN A 71 -13.61 3.81 -3.27
N LEU A 72 -13.10 3.39 -2.11
CA LEU A 72 -11.66 3.21 -1.91
C LEU A 72 -11.08 2.08 -2.78
N LEU A 73 -11.81 0.97 -2.95
CA LEU A 73 -11.35 -0.13 -3.80
C LEU A 73 -11.37 0.24 -5.29
N VAL A 74 -12.29 1.10 -5.74
CA VAL A 74 -12.31 1.60 -7.12
C VAL A 74 -11.01 2.31 -7.48
N SER A 75 -10.45 3.12 -6.57
CA SER A 75 -9.17 3.80 -6.82
C SER A 75 -7.95 2.86 -6.81
N MET A 76 -8.12 1.61 -6.35
CA MET A 76 -7.07 0.60 -6.27
C MET A 76 -7.04 -0.36 -7.47
N VAL A 77 -8.03 -0.30 -8.36
CA VAL A 77 -8.17 -1.21 -9.52
C VAL A 77 -8.06 -0.46 -10.84
N THR A 78 -7.90 -1.19 -11.94
CA THR A 78 -7.89 -0.62 -13.30
C THR A 78 -9.15 -1.02 -14.07
N PRO A 79 -9.51 -0.29 -15.14
CA PRO A 79 -10.65 -0.65 -16.00
C PRO A 79 -10.56 -2.05 -16.64
N MET A 80 -9.38 -2.69 -16.62
CA MET A 80 -9.19 -4.05 -17.11
C MET A 80 -9.71 -5.12 -16.13
N MET A 81 -9.98 -4.77 -14.87
CA MET A 81 -10.54 -5.69 -13.90
C MET A 81 -12.02 -5.95 -14.21
N SER A 82 -12.41 -7.23 -14.23
CA SER A 82 -13.82 -7.57 -14.44
C SER A 82 -14.67 -7.18 -13.23
N LYS A 83 -15.96 -6.97 -13.45
CA LYS A 83 -16.92 -6.70 -12.37
C LYS A 83 -16.91 -7.81 -11.32
N ASP A 84 -16.90 -9.08 -11.74
CA ASP A 84 -16.91 -10.22 -10.82
C ASP A 84 -15.64 -10.27 -9.95
N GLN A 85 -14.48 -9.92 -10.52
CA GLN A 85 -13.24 -9.82 -9.76
C GLN A 85 -13.29 -8.66 -8.76
N PHE A 86 -13.82 -7.51 -9.16
CA PHE A 86 -14.00 -6.39 -8.26
C PHE A 86 -14.94 -6.73 -7.10
N GLU A 87 -16.09 -7.36 -7.37
CA GLU A 87 -17.01 -7.79 -6.31
C GLU A 87 -16.38 -8.83 -5.39
N TRP A 88 -15.57 -9.75 -5.92
CA TRP A 88 -14.82 -10.70 -5.07
C TRP A 88 -13.81 -9.99 -4.15
N ILE A 89 -13.15 -8.91 -4.59
CA ILE A 89 -12.27 -8.10 -3.74
C ILE A 89 -13.08 -7.40 -2.66
N VAL A 90 -14.24 -6.83 -3.01
CA VAL A 90 -15.14 -6.19 -2.06
C VAL A 90 -15.59 -7.20 -1.00
N GLU A 91 -16.04 -8.39 -1.41
CA GLU A 91 -16.45 -9.47 -0.50
C GLU A 91 -15.29 -9.87 0.43
N CYS A 92 -14.09 -10.09 -0.12
CA CYS A 92 -12.90 -10.38 0.67
C CYS A 92 -12.60 -9.28 1.71
N ASN A 93 -12.73 -8.01 1.33
CA ASN A 93 -12.54 -6.89 2.24
C ASN A 93 -13.60 -6.88 3.34
N LEU A 94 -14.88 -7.06 2.97
CA LEU A 94 -16.04 -7.01 3.88
C LEU A 94 -16.04 -8.10 4.96
N ARG A 95 -15.25 -9.17 4.79
CA ARG A 95 -15.03 -10.20 5.83
C ARG A 95 -14.38 -9.67 7.12
N CYS A 96 -13.66 -8.56 7.05
CA CYS A 96 -13.11 -7.92 8.25
C CYS A 96 -14.23 -7.14 8.98
N PRO A 97 -14.44 -7.30 10.29
CA PRO A 97 -15.37 -6.46 11.04
C PRO A 97 -15.01 -4.97 10.86
N ARG A 98 -16.01 -4.12 10.60
CA ARG A 98 -15.76 -2.73 10.17
C ARG A 98 -15.01 -1.88 11.21
N ALA A 99 -15.33 -2.04 12.49
CA ALA A 99 -14.60 -1.38 13.58
C ALA A 99 -13.12 -1.82 13.67
N ILE A 100 -12.84 -3.10 13.38
CA ILE A 100 -11.47 -3.61 13.31
C ILE A 100 -10.76 -3.04 12.09
N ALA A 101 -11.42 -2.97 10.93
CA ALA A 101 -10.86 -2.35 9.73
C ALA A 101 -10.51 -0.87 9.94
N ALA A 102 -11.36 -0.11 10.64
CA ALA A 102 -11.11 1.28 11.01
C ALA A 102 -9.86 1.42 11.91
N THR A 103 -9.77 0.59 12.96
CA THR A 103 -8.60 0.53 13.85
C THR A 103 -7.32 0.18 13.08
N LEU A 104 -7.40 -0.82 12.19
CA LEU A 104 -6.28 -1.28 11.36
C LEU A 104 -5.81 -0.18 10.41
N LEU A 105 -6.74 0.52 9.74
CA LEU A 105 -6.42 1.62 8.85
C LEU A 105 -5.72 2.76 9.60
N TYR A 106 -6.27 3.16 10.75
CA TYR A 106 -5.70 4.24 11.57
C TYR A 106 -4.27 3.91 12.01
N ASN A 107 -4.05 2.70 12.53
CA ASN A 107 -2.72 2.26 12.96
C ASN A 107 -1.75 2.14 11.78
N HIS A 108 -2.19 1.50 10.69
CA HIS A 108 -1.36 1.33 9.49
C HIS A 108 -0.91 2.68 8.92
N ALA A 109 -1.81 3.67 8.87
CA ALA A 109 -1.51 4.95 8.28
C ALA A 109 -0.53 5.79 9.09
N HIS A 110 -0.53 5.65 10.41
CA HIS A 110 0.37 6.38 11.31
C HIS A 110 1.74 5.73 11.52
N THR A 111 1.95 4.50 11.04
CA THR A 111 3.22 3.81 11.22
C THR A 111 4.21 4.20 10.12
N ASP A 112 5.30 4.87 10.49
CA ASP A 112 6.36 5.33 9.61
C ASP A 112 7.48 4.30 9.56
N TRP A 113 7.72 3.71 8.39
CA TRP A 113 8.69 2.63 8.21
C TRP A 113 10.03 3.08 7.64
N ARG A 114 10.21 4.38 7.39
CA ARG A 114 11.37 4.88 6.65
C ARG A 114 12.69 4.61 7.37
N ASP A 115 12.70 4.70 8.69
CA ASP A 115 13.83 4.37 9.55
C ASP A 115 14.22 2.87 9.47
N GLN A 116 13.24 1.98 9.33
CA GLN A 116 13.45 0.55 9.17
C GLN A 116 13.91 0.19 7.77
N ILE A 117 13.33 0.81 6.75
CA ILE A 117 13.65 0.55 5.34
C ILE A 117 15.12 0.84 5.04
N VAL A 118 15.68 1.96 5.54
CA VAL A 118 17.08 2.32 5.33
C VAL A 118 18.07 1.38 6.03
N ARG A 119 17.61 0.48 6.91
CA ARG A 119 18.43 -0.55 7.59
C ARG A 119 18.48 -1.87 6.80
N ILE A 120 17.64 -2.05 5.78
CA ILE A 120 17.61 -3.28 5.00
C ILE A 120 18.91 -3.42 4.19
N ARG A 121 19.58 -4.56 4.34
CA ARG A 121 20.79 -4.93 3.56
C ARG A 121 20.62 -6.20 2.74
N LYS A 122 19.49 -6.90 2.90
CA LYS A 122 19.17 -8.15 2.18
C LYS A 122 18.80 -7.85 0.73
N PRO A 123 19.09 -8.77 -0.21
CA PRO A 123 18.60 -8.67 -1.58
C PRO A 123 17.08 -8.45 -1.60
N THR A 124 16.63 -7.42 -2.30
CA THR A 124 15.24 -6.98 -2.26
C THR A 124 14.72 -6.68 -3.66
N LEU A 125 13.61 -7.29 -4.05
CA LEU A 125 12.87 -6.88 -5.24
C LEU A 125 11.74 -5.93 -4.82
N VAL A 126 11.69 -4.74 -5.41
CA VAL A 126 10.63 -3.76 -5.22
C VAL A 126 9.78 -3.73 -6.49
N ILE A 127 8.47 -3.92 -6.34
CA ILE A 127 7.52 -3.95 -7.46
C ILE A 127 6.50 -2.84 -7.26
N SER A 128 6.23 -2.07 -8.32
CA SER A 128 5.14 -1.08 -8.36
C SER A 128 4.48 -1.01 -9.73
N ARG A 129 3.48 -0.13 -9.84
CA ARG A 129 2.77 0.19 -11.09
C ARG A 129 2.80 1.69 -11.33
N ARG A 130 2.94 2.10 -12.59
CA ARG A 130 2.90 3.52 -12.99
C ARG A 130 1.59 4.20 -12.61
N LYS A 131 0.47 3.44 -12.62
CA LYS A 131 -0.89 3.90 -12.29
C LYS A 131 -1.46 3.24 -11.02
N SER A 132 -0.62 3.01 -10.00
CA SER A 132 -1.15 2.66 -8.67
C SER A 132 -1.74 3.90 -7.99
N ILE A 133 -2.64 3.67 -7.02
CA ILE A 133 -3.03 4.69 -6.03
C ILE A 133 -1.82 5.12 -5.20
N ILE A 134 -0.88 4.19 -4.96
CA ILE A 134 0.36 4.48 -4.28
C ILE A 134 1.31 5.17 -5.28
N PRO A 135 1.86 6.35 -4.98
CA PRO A 135 2.78 7.00 -5.88
C PRO A 135 4.04 6.17 -6.10
N TRP A 136 4.30 5.75 -7.35
CA TRP A 136 5.44 4.91 -7.72
C TRP A 136 6.81 5.46 -7.27
N ARG A 137 6.92 6.79 -7.09
CA ARG A 137 8.17 7.40 -6.59
C ARG A 137 8.48 6.98 -5.16
N SER A 138 7.49 6.59 -4.36
CA SER A 138 7.74 6.01 -3.04
C SER A 138 8.46 4.67 -3.14
N GLN A 139 8.18 3.86 -4.16
CA GLN A 139 8.89 2.62 -4.42
C GLN A 139 10.28 2.88 -5.02
N ALA A 140 10.43 3.94 -5.81
CA ALA A 140 11.76 4.42 -6.22
C ALA A 140 12.60 4.86 -5.02
N TRP A 141 12.01 5.56 -4.04
CA TRP A 141 12.66 5.94 -2.79
C TRP A 141 13.05 4.69 -1.96
N ILE A 142 12.19 3.68 -1.87
CA ILE A 142 12.51 2.40 -1.20
C ILE A 142 13.73 1.77 -1.87
N HIS A 143 13.73 1.66 -3.21
CA HIS A 143 14.85 1.10 -3.96
C HIS A 143 16.16 1.86 -3.71
N GLN A 144 16.14 3.19 -3.76
CA GLN A 144 17.30 4.02 -3.45
C GLN A 144 17.80 3.86 -2.01
N SER A 145 16.89 3.55 -1.08
CA SER A 145 17.19 3.35 0.34
C SER A 145 17.78 1.97 0.67
N ILE A 146 17.62 0.99 -0.23
CA ILE A 146 18.07 -0.39 -0.03
C ILE A 146 19.21 -0.69 -1.02
N PRO A 147 20.49 -0.74 -0.59
CA PRO A 147 21.64 -0.85 -1.50
C PRO A 147 21.62 -2.04 -2.47
N ASN A 148 21.09 -3.19 -2.02
CA ASN A 148 21.03 -4.43 -2.81
C ASN A 148 19.61 -4.68 -3.31
N SER A 149 18.96 -3.67 -3.89
CA SER A 149 17.60 -3.81 -4.39
C SER A 149 17.49 -3.65 -5.90
N GLU A 150 16.49 -4.28 -6.47
CA GLU A 150 16.03 -4.12 -7.85
C GLU A 150 14.63 -3.51 -7.83
N LEU A 151 14.31 -2.70 -8.84
CA LEU A 151 13.02 -2.03 -8.96
C LEU A 151 12.36 -2.37 -10.30
N GLU A 152 11.16 -2.92 -10.23
CA GLU A 152 10.31 -3.17 -11.39
C GLU A 152 9.06 -2.30 -11.30
N ILE A 153 8.84 -1.45 -12.31
CA ILE A 153 7.64 -0.62 -12.42
C ILE A 153 6.91 -1.01 -13.70
N PHE A 154 5.79 -1.69 -13.52
CA PHE A 154 4.93 -2.06 -14.63
C PHE A 154 4.15 -0.84 -15.15
N GLU A 155 4.09 -0.72 -16.47
CA GLU A 155 3.41 0.37 -17.17
C GLU A 155 1.90 0.16 -17.26
N ALA A 156 1.19 1.26 -17.55
CA ALA A 156 -0.27 1.25 -17.61
C ALA A 156 -0.85 0.25 -18.63
N ALA A 157 -0.14 0.03 -19.74
CA ALA A 157 -0.54 -0.89 -20.80
C ALA A 157 -0.51 -2.36 -20.34
N GLU A 158 0.24 -2.67 -19.28
CA GLU A 158 0.39 -4.01 -18.74
C GLU A 158 -0.71 -4.36 -17.72
N GLY A 159 -1.71 -3.49 -17.56
CA GLY A 159 -2.85 -3.66 -16.66
C GLY A 159 -2.48 -3.51 -15.18
N GLY A 160 -3.29 -4.07 -14.27
CA GLY A 160 -2.99 -4.13 -12.83
C GLY A 160 -3.03 -2.78 -12.09
N GLY A 161 -3.87 -2.69 -11.06
CA GLY A 161 -3.83 -1.57 -10.11
C GLY A 161 -2.92 -1.91 -8.93
N HIS A 162 -3.31 -1.46 -7.74
CA HIS A 162 -2.69 -1.86 -6.48
C HIS A 162 -2.72 -3.39 -6.28
N PHE A 163 -3.77 -4.06 -6.77
CA PHE A 163 -3.93 -5.51 -6.69
C PHE A 163 -3.31 -6.30 -7.85
N MET A 164 -2.13 -5.91 -8.33
CA MET A 164 -1.50 -6.50 -9.54
C MET A 164 -1.21 -8.02 -9.47
N PHE A 165 -1.22 -8.61 -8.27
CA PHE A 165 -1.03 -10.04 -8.03
C PHE A 165 -2.33 -10.84 -8.19
N ILE A 166 -3.49 -10.19 -8.27
CA ILE A 166 -4.75 -10.86 -8.62
C ILE A 166 -4.73 -11.13 -10.12
N ARG A 167 -4.76 -12.42 -10.48
CA ARG A 167 -4.83 -12.84 -11.88
C ARG A 167 -6.06 -12.21 -12.52
N LEU A 168 -5.86 -11.25 -13.43
CA LEU A 168 -6.91 -10.80 -14.32
C LEU A 168 -7.26 -11.98 -15.22
N ASN A 169 -8.52 -12.44 -15.21
CA ASN A 169 -8.96 -13.47 -16.13
C ASN A 169 -8.82 -12.88 -17.54
N ARG A 170 -7.78 -13.28 -18.27
CA ARG A 170 -7.68 -13.00 -19.70
C ARG A 170 -8.79 -13.80 -20.37
N LYS A 171 -9.77 -13.09 -20.94
CA LYS A 171 -10.70 -13.67 -21.91
C LYS A 171 -9.92 -14.12 -23.14
#